data_AF-A0A971TMZ0-F1
#
_entry.id   AF-A0A971TMZ0-F1
#
_cell.length_a   1.000
_cell.length_b   1.000
_cell.length_c   1.000
_cell.angle_alpha   90.00
_cell.angle_beta   90.00
_cell.angle_gamma   90.00
#
_symmetry.space_group_name_H-M   'P 1'
#
loop_
_entity.id
_entity.type
_entity.pdbx_description
1 polymer ?
#
loop_
_entity_poly.entity_id
_entity_poly.type
_entity_poly.pdbx_seq_one_letter_code
_entity_poly.pdbx_strand_id
1 'polypeptide(L)'
;RVTGSSSYAGGAGGGAVRLAISGTLTVNGALVANGADGEGSGSYGVGGGSGGSIWLTVGTLAGAGVITANGGDCGNLSAGGGAGGRIAIYHGGMESFDPARITVTGGAGYQHGEDGTIYLSSINLPKALSHEPAGWLTAPVSHVDVTFDSFMKPWTFGPEDVLITTPGGGTISQAEITVSHVQGRVFRIAFPEQLAQDLYTVRVGPHIVNLYDQEMDQSGNGTPGEEWGDAYVGTFSVDTTPLLIEQAQSRKTHGTGGTYDLDVLMGTRVECRANGPTLLVVVFNQEIEGVDGLDLGDVSVTNATATSVAITGTSLEIGLSGAVDGSLVTVSFPGIVDVTEQYPVLVQDTLCFGALKGDANGDKSVNIFDLVTVRNALNQPVTAANFRGDVTADNAINIFDLVTVRNNLNKGIAGWCP
;
A
#
# COMPACT_ATOMS: atom_id res chain seq x y z
N ARG A 1 -9.67 -53.00 -27.87
CA ARG A 1 -10.13 -53.60 -29.15
C ARG A 1 -11.06 -54.76 -28.80
N VAL A 2 -12.37 -54.60 -28.95
CA VAL A 2 -13.35 -55.70 -28.77
C VAL A 2 -13.69 -56.20 -30.17
N THR A 3 -13.36 -57.45 -30.49
CA THR A 3 -13.64 -58.06 -31.79
C THR A 3 -14.88 -58.93 -31.68
N GLY A 4 -15.98 -58.49 -32.30
CA GLY A 4 -17.14 -59.34 -32.60
C GLY A 4 -16.77 -60.34 -33.70
N SER A 5 -17.35 -61.55 -33.65
CA SER A 5 -17.03 -62.68 -34.52
C SER A 5 -17.58 -62.56 -35.95
N SER A 6 -17.20 -61.49 -36.65
CA SER A 6 -17.38 -61.37 -38.09
C SER A 6 -16.02 -61.09 -38.74
N SER A 7 -15.85 -61.43 -40.02
CA SER A 7 -14.61 -61.19 -40.78
C SER A 7 -14.26 -59.70 -40.93
N TYR A 8 -15.12 -58.79 -40.44
CA TYR A 8 -15.02 -57.34 -40.55
C TYR A 8 -15.05 -56.69 -39.16
N ALA A 9 -14.11 -55.77 -38.90
CA ALA A 9 -14.09 -55.00 -37.67
C ALA A 9 -14.92 -53.71 -37.83
N GLY A 10 -15.68 -53.34 -36.79
CA GLY A 10 -16.23 -51.98 -36.70
C GLY A 10 -15.12 -50.94 -36.54
N GLY A 11 -15.45 -49.69 -36.80
CA GLY A 11 -14.52 -48.57 -36.66
C GLY A 11 -13.99 -48.45 -35.24
N ALA A 12 -12.67 -48.25 -35.10
CA ALA A 12 -12.05 -48.00 -33.81
C ALA A 12 -12.47 -46.61 -33.30
N GLY A 13 -12.81 -46.51 -32.01
CA GLY A 13 -13.05 -45.20 -31.39
C GLY A 13 -11.79 -44.33 -31.35
N GLY A 14 -11.98 -43.02 -31.34
CA GLY A 14 -10.93 -42.03 -31.24
C GLY A 14 -10.20 -42.05 -29.90
N GLY A 15 -8.96 -41.55 -29.91
CA GLY A 15 -8.10 -41.49 -28.72
C GLY A 15 -8.33 -40.25 -27.83
N ALA A 16 -7.42 -40.02 -26.90
CA ALA A 16 -7.43 -38.82 -26.05
C ALA A 16 -6.13 -38.02 -26.22
N VAL A 17 -6.26 -36.71 -26.38
CA VAL A 17 -5.15 -35.75 -26.43
C VAL A 17 -5.30 -34.76 -25.29
N ARG A 18 -4.25 -34.58 -24.48
CA ARG A 18 -4.18 -33.51 -23.48
C ARG A 18 -2.87 -32.76 -23.60
N LEU A 19 -2.95 -31.45 -23.84
CA LEU A 19 -1.79 -30.56 -23.91
C LEU A 19 -1.97 -29.39 -22.94
N ALA A 20 -0.90 -29.05 -22.23
CA ALA A 20 -0.80 -27.88 -21.36
C ALA A 20 0.46 -27.11 -21.78
N ILE A 21 0.30 -25.92 -22.35
CA ILE A 21 1.38 -25.13 -22.97
C ILE A 21 1.22 -23.68 -22.51
N SER A 22 2.19 -23.16 -21.76
CA SER A 22 2.13 -21.79 -21.22
C SER A 22 2.16 -20.71 -22.32
N GLY A 23 2.94 -20.95 -23.39
CA GLY A 23 3.08 -20.04 -24.53
C GLY A 23 2.18 -20.37 -25.73
N THR A 24 2.70 -20.17 -26.95
CA THR A 24 1.94 -20.36 -28.19
C THR A 24 1.94 -21.83 -28.65
N LEU A 25 0.75 -22.39 -28.86
CA LEU A 25 0.54 -23.63 -29.62
C LEU A 25 0.18 -23.29 -31.07
N THR A 26 1.11 -23.53 -31.99
CA THR A 26 0.86 -23.36 -33.43
C THR A 26 0.43 -24.68 -34.08
N VAL A 27 -0.83 -24.77 -34.49
CA VAL A 27 -1.40 -25.92 -35.22
C VAL A 27 -1.45 -25.59 -36.71
N ASN A 28 -0.44 -25.99 -37.47
CA ASN A 28 -0.44 -25.87 -38.94
C ASN A 28 -0.95 -27.12 -39.66
N GLY A 29 -0.88 -28.28 -38.98
CA GLY A 29 -1.34 -29.58 -39.49
C GLY A 29 -2.68 -29.96 -38.88
N ALA A 30 -2.71 -31.10 -38.17
CA ALA A 30 -3.94 -31.58 -37.52
C ALA A 30 -3.66 -32.13 -36.11
N LEU A 31 -4.53 -31.77 -35.16
CA LEU A 31 -4.67 -32.47 -33.87
C LEU A 31 -5.93 -33.33 -33.97
N VAL A 32 -5.77 -34.66 -34.02
CA VAL A 32 -6.83 -35.60 -34.40
C VAL A 32 -7.09 -36.61 -33.29
N ALA A 33 -8.34 -36.71 -32.91
CA ALA A 33 -8.90 -37.76 -32.05
C ALA A 33 -10.17 -38.37 -32.70
N ASN A 34 -10.22 -38.43 -34.03
CA ASN A 34 -11.39 -38.95 -34.75
C ASN A 34 -11.57 -40.46 -34.52
N GLY A 35 -12.82 -40.92 -34.58
CA GLY A 35 -13.14 -42.32 -34.76
C GLY A 35 -12.77 -42.77 -36.18
N ALA A 36 -12.36 -44.03 -36.32
CA ALA A 36 -12.12 -44.63 -37.61
C ALA A 36 -13.44 -45.08 -38.25
N ASP A 37 -13.48 -45.07 -39.58
CA ASP A 37 -14.60 -45.60 -40.34
C ASP A 37 -14.71 -47.13 -40.16
N GLY A 38 -15.91 -47.65 -40.34
CA GLY A 38 -16.13 -49.10 -40.38
C GLY A 38 -15.59 -49.71 -41.68
N GLU A 39 -14.83 -50.82 -41.61
CA GLU A 39 -14.16 -51.43 -42.77
C GLU A 39 -14.95 -52.60 -43.41
N GLY A 40 -16.28 -52.51 -43.46
CA GLY A 40 -17.14 -53.59 -43.98
C GLY A 40 -17.28 -53.54 -45.50
N SER A 41 -17.38 -54.70 -46.16
CA SER A 41 -17.68 -54.80 -47.59
C SER A 41 -18.90 -55.67 -47.88
N GLY A 42 -19.66 -55.32 -48.92
CA GLY A 42 -20.87 -56.04 -49.33
C GLY A 42 -22.06 -55.80 -48.39
N SER A 43 -22.87 -56.83 -48.10
CA SER A 43 -24.13 -56.70 -47.35
C SER A 43 -23.97 -56.63 -45.81
N TYR A 44 -22.74 -56.63 -45.29
CA TYR A 44 -22.46 -56.61 -43.86
C TYR A 44 -22.24 -55.17 -43.37
N GLY A 45 -23.21 -54.63 -42.64
CA GLY A 45 -23.08 -53.31 -42.02
C GLY A 45 -22.14 -53.36 -40.82
N VAL A 46 -21.07 -52.55 -40.85
CA VAL A 46 -20.22 -52.28 -39.68
C VAL A 46 -20.29 -50.80 -39.34
N GLY A 47 -20.49 -50.51 -38.06
CA GLY A 47 -20.62 -49.13 -37.58
C GLY A 47 -19.28 -48.41 -37.54
N GLY A 48 -19.34 -47.08 -37.64
CA GLY A 48 -18.18 -46.21 -37.44
C GLY A 48 -17.79 -46.06 -35.96
N GLY A 49 -16.53 -45.77 -35.70
CA GLY A 49 -16.02 -45.54 -34.35
C GLY A 49 -16.45 -44.18 -33.82
N SER A 50 -16.73 -44.05 -32.51
CA SER A 50 -17.00 -42.74 -31.91
C SER A 50 -15.76 -41.85 -31.92
N GLY A 51 -15.93 -40.54 -32.04
CA GLY A 51 -14.90 -39.54 -31.80
C GLY A 51 -14.36 -39.61 -30.37
N GLY A 52 -13.12 -39.17 -30.20
CA GLY A 52 -12.38 -39.17 -28.96
C GLY A 52 -12.46 -37.85 -28.20
N SER A 53 -11.41 -37.51 -27.45
CA SER A 53 -11.38 -36.28 -26.64
C SER A 53 -10.10 -35.48 -26.81
N ILE A 54 -10.21 -34.16 -26.95
CA ILE A 54 -9.06 -33.25 -26.97
C ILE A 54 -9.25 -32.20 -25.86
N TRP A 55 -8.28 -32.09 -24.95
CA TRP A 55 -8.23 -31.06 -23.92
C TRP A 55 -6.95 -30.23 -24.10
N LEU A 56 -7.11 -28.96 -24.45
CA LEU A 56 -6.01 -28.00 -24.57
C LEU A 56 -6.11 -26.94 -23.48
N THR A 57 -4.99 -26.65 -22.83
CA THR A 57 -4.78 -25.44 -22.03
C THR A 57 -3.56 -24.74 -22.63
N VAL A 58 -3.75 -23.57 -23.24
CA VAL A 58 -2.71 -22.88 -24.02
C VAL A 58 -2.64 -21.40 -23.68
N GLY A 59 -1.47 -20.79 -23.77
CA GLY A 59 -1.32 -19.32 -23.78
C GLY A 59 -1.99 -18.74 -25.01
N THR A 60 -1.40 -18.97 -26.18
CA THR A 60 -1.97 -18.53 -27.47
C THR A 60 -2.20 -19.71 -28.39
N LEU A 61 -3.39 -19.83 -28.98
CA LEU A 61 -3.65 -20.80 -30.05
C LEU A 61 -3.47 -20.12 -31.41
N ALA A 62 -2.58 -20.67 -32.24
CA ALA A 62 -2.25 -20.11 -33.55
C ALA A 62 -2.20 -21.17 -34.67
N GLY A 63 -2.14 -20.70 -35.92
CA GLY A 63 -1.93 -21.54 -37.10
C GLY A 63 -3.16 -21.79 -37.97
N ALA A 64 -2.95 -22.46 -39.10
CA ALA A 64 -3.96 -22.64 -40.16
C ALA A 64 -4.56 -24.07 -40.23
N GLY A 65 -4.17 -24.95 -39.31
CA GLY A 65 -4.55 -26.35 -39.26
C GLY A 65 -5.93 -26.63 -38.67
N VAL A 66 -6.20 -27.90 -38.37
CA VAL A 66 -7.49 -28.38 -37.84
C VAL A 66 -7.35 -29.09 -36.50
N ILE A 67 -8.40 -29.03 -35.68
CA ILE A 67 -8.49 -29.77 -34.42
C ILE A 67 -9.79 -30.57 -34.46
N THR A 68 -9.71 -31.89 -34.52
CA THR A 68 -10.87 -32.73 -34.87
C THR A 68 -11.03 -33.92 -33.93
N ALA A 69 -12.27 -34.17 -33.50
CA ALA A 69 -12.67 -35.37 -32.77
C ALA A 69 -14.00 -35.88 -33.33
N ASN A 70 -14.09 -36.01 -34.65
CA ASN A 70 -15.28 -36.46 -35.37
C ASN A 70 -15.51 -37.96 -35.17
N GLY A 71 -16.76 -38.40 -35.25
CA GLY A 71 -17.09 -39.82 -35.38
C GLY A 71 -16.72 -40.34 -36.77
N GLY A 72 -16.43 -41.64 -36.86
CA GLY A 72 -16.18 -42.33 -38.12
C GLY A 72 -17.48 -42.71 -38.83
N ASP A 73 -17.41 -42.85 -40.14
CA ASP A 73 -18.52 -43.26 -40.98
C ASP A 73 -18.74 -44.78 -40.91
N CYS A 74 -19.96 -45.24 -41.19
CA CYS A 74 -20.22 -46.66 -41.37
C CYS A 74 -19.58 -47.19 -42.67
N GLY A 75 -19.23 -48.48 -42.71
CA GLY A 75 -18.67 -49.10 -43.92
C GLY A 75 -19.69 -49.35 -45.04
N ASN A 76 -20.99 -49.39 -44.69
CA ASN A 76 -22.12 -49.48 -45.62
C ASN A 76 -23.36 -48.87 -44.93
N LEU A 77 -24.19 -48.15 -45.68
CA LEU A 77 -25.45 -47.46 -45.31
C LEU A 77 -26.52 -48.31 -44.59
N SER A 78 -26.22 -49.54 -44.19
CA SER A 78 -27.04 -50.39 -43.33
C SER A 78 -26.60 -50.39 -41.85
N ALA A 79 -25.51 -49.70 -41.50
CA ALA A 79 -25.02 -49.54 -40.14
C ALA A 79 -24.97 -48.07 -39.70
N GLY A 80 -24.95 -47.81 -38.40
CA GLY A 80 -24.88 -46.45 -37.84
C GLY A 80 -23.47 -45.84 -37.90
N GLY A 81 -23.40 -44.51 -38.04
CA GLY A 81 -22.16 -43.75 -37.90
C GLY A 81 -21.76 -43.60 -36.43
N GLY A 82 -20.48 -43.35 -36.18
CA GLY A 82 -19.98 -43.08 -34.83
C GLY A 82 -20.38 -41.68 -34.37
N ALA A 83 -20.69 -41.51 -33.08
CA ALA A 83 -20.95 -40.17 -32.53
C ALA A 83 -19.69 -39.30 -32.49
N GLY A 84 -19.85 -37.98 -32.53
CA GLY A 84 -18.79 -37.00 -32.33
C GLY A 84 -18.20 -37.02 -30.93
N GLY A 85 -16.98 -36.53 -30.81
CA GLY A 85 -16.18 -36.51 -29.59
C GLY A 85 -16.35 -35.25 -28.74
N ARG A 86 -15.38 -34.96 -27.87
CA ARG A 86 -15.39 -33.74 -27.05
C ARG A 86 -14.09 -32.97 -27.18
N ILE A 87 -14.18 -31.68 -27.46
CA ILE A 87 -13.03 -30.79 -27.50
C ILE A 87 -13.23 -29.69 -26.45
N ALA A 88 -12.26 -29.51 -25.56
CA ALA A 88 -12.22 -28.40 -24.61
C ALA A 88 -10.89 -27.64 -24.79
N ILE A 89 -10.98 -26.33 -25.01
CA ILE A 89 -9.83 -25.44 -25.19
C ILE A 89 -9.95 -24.26 -24.23
N TYR A 90 -8.98 -24.16 -23.32
CA TYR A 90 -8.74 -23.00 -22.47
C TYR A 90 -7.57 -22.24 -23.10
N HIS A 91 -7.77 -20.99 -23.52
CA HIS A 91 -6.76 -20.20 -24.21
C HIS A 91 -6.60 -18.79 -23.63
N GLY A 92 -5.38 -18.26 -23.51
CA GLY A 92 -5.14 -16.84 -23.22
C GLY A 92 -5.49 -15.92 -24.39
N GLY A 93 -5.30 -16.42 -25.62
CA GLY A 93 -5.64 -15.72 -26.85
C GLY A 93 -5.75 -16.68 -28.05
N MET A 94 -6.39 -16.23 -29.13
CA MET A 94 -6.36 -16.92 -30.42
C MET A 94 -5.83 -15.96 -31.47
N GLU A 95 -4.64 -16.25 -31.99
CA GLU A 95 -4.00 -15.44 -33.02
C GLU A 95 -3.93 -16.24 -34.30
N SER A 96 -4.51 -15.75 -35.40
CA SER A 96 -4.46 -16.41 -36.72
C SER A 96 -5.07 -17.82 -36.81
N PHE A 97 -5.61 -18.38 -35.72
CA PHE A 97 -6.38 -19.61 -35.71
C PHE A 97 -7.88 -19.31 -35.85
N ASP A 98 -8.55 -20.01 -36.75
CA ASP A 98 -9.99 -19.88 -37.00
C ASP A 98 -10.75 -20.96 -36.20
N PRO A 99 -11.58 -20.59 -35.20
CA PRO A 99 -12.34 -21.55 -34.41
C PRO A 99 -13.27 -22.45 -35.24
N ALA A 100 -13.67 -22.03 -36.45
CA ALA A 100 -14.48 -22.84 -37.36
C ALA A 100 -13.76 -24.11 -37.85
N ARG A 101 -12.44 -24.21 -37.65
CA ARG A 101 -11.62 -25.39 -37.97
C ARG A 101 -11.61 -26.46 -36.87
N ILE A 102 -12.38 -26.24 -35.80
CA ILE A 102 -12.57 -27.21 -34.73
C ILE A 102 -13.85 -27.99 -35.01
N THR A 103 -13.75 -29.31 -35.16
CA THR A 103 -14.91 -30.16 -35.50
C THR A 103 -15.05 -31.37 -34.59
N VAL A 104 -16.30 -31.69 -34.27
CA VAL A 104 -16.72 -32.85 -33.48
C VAL A 104 -17.95 -33.52 -34.11
N THR A 105 -18.02 -33.54 -35.44
CA THR A 105 -19.22 -34.02 -36.15
C THR A 105 -19.44 -35.51 -35.94
N GLY A 106 -20.70 -35.95 -35.91
CA GLY A 106 -21.03 -37.36 -36.00
C GLY A 106 -20.74 -37.92 -37.39
N GLY A 107 -20.40 -39.20 -37.45
CA GLY A 107 -20.16 -39.92 -38.70
C GLY A 107 -21.47 -40.28 -39.41
N ALA A 108 -21.37 -40.48 -40.72
CA ALA A 108 -22.47 -40.89 -41.58
C ALA A 108 -22.84 -42.36 -41.39
N GLY A 109 -24.14 -42.66 -41.45
CA GLY A 109 -24.66 -44.02 -41.49
C GLY A 109 -26.16 -44.08 -41.67
N TYR A 110 -26.74 -45.29 -41.62
CA TYR A 110 -28.19 -45.48 -41.65
C TYR A 110 -28.90 -44.63 -40.59
N GLN A 111 -28.32 -44.64 -39.39
CA GLN A 111 -28.45 -43.56 -38.43
C GLN A 111 -27.13 -42.80 -38.38
N HIS A 112 -27.19 -41.50 -38.59
CA HIS A 112 -26.04 -40.62 -38.36
C HIS A 112 -25.70 -40.60 -36.87
N GLY A 113 -24.41 -40.57 -36.57
CA GLY A 113 -23.96 -40.23 -35.22
C GLY A 113 -24.36 -38.80 -34.88
N GLU A 114 -24.64 -38.54 -33.60
CA GLU A 114 -24.84 -37.17 -33.14
C GLU A 114 -23.51 -36.42 -33.10
N ASP A 115 -23.56 -35.10 -33.31
CA ASP A 115 -22.41 -34.23 -33.11
C ASP A 115 -22.03 -34.18 -31.62
N GLY A 116 -20.73 -34.05 -31.39
CA GLY A 116 -20.15 -33.91 -30.07
C GLY A 116 -20.22 -32.48 -29.51
N THR A 117 -19.36 -32.19 -28.54
CA THR A 117 -19.34 -30.87 -27.88
C THR A 117 -18.00 -30.16 -28.03
N ILE A 118 -18.04 -28.87 -28.33
CA ILE A 118 -16.87 -27.96 -28.29
C ILE A 118 -17.07 -26.98 -27.13
N TYR A 119 -16.06 -26.87 -26.27
CA TYR A 119 -15.98 -25.86 -25.21
C TYR A 119 -14.75 -24.98 -25.44
N LEU A 120 -14.97 -23.67 -25.60
CA LEU A 120 -13.92 -22.67 -25.74
C LEU A 120 -14.03 -21.67 -24.59
N SER A 121 -12.95 -21.45 -23.87
CA SER A 121 -12.89 -20.48 -22.77
C SER A 121 -11.61 -19.67 -22.86
N SER A 122 -11.75 -18.34 -22.80
CA SER A 122 -10.61 -17.47 -22.54
C SER A 122 -10.17 -17.62 -21.08
N ILE A 123 -8.87 -17.65 -20.83
CA ILE A 123 -8.25 -17.62 -19.50
C ILE A 123 -7.46 -16.31 -19.39
N ASN A 124 -7.77 -15.52 -18.36
CA ASN A 124 -7.05 -14.27 -18.12
C ASN A 124 -5.60 -14.58 -17.74
N LEU A 125 -4.66 -13.98 -18.45
CA LEU A 125 -3.25 -14.07 -18.09
C LEU A 125 -3.04 -13.36 -16.74
N PRO A 126 -2.36 -14.02 -15.78
CA PRO A 126 -2.24 -13.51 -14.42
C PRO A 126 -1.53 -12.17 -14.35
N LYS A 127 -1.97 -11.31 -13.43
CA LYS A 127 -1.32 -10.05 -13.08
C LYS A 127 -1.28 -9.88 -11.57
N ALA A 128 -0.22 -9.24 -11.06
CA ALA A 128 -0.29 -8.67 -9.73
C ALA A 128 -1.04 -7.34 -9.81
N LEU A 129 -2.02 -7.17 -8.92
CA LEU A 129 -2.91 -6.02 -8.88
C LEU A 129 -2.38 -4.94 -7.95
N SER A 130 -1.93 -5.37 -6.77
CA SER A 130 -1.50 -4.48 -5.70
C SER A 130 -0.53 -5.19 -4.76
N HIS A 131 0.09 -4.39 -3.90
CA HIS A 131 0.81 -4.88 -2.75
C HIS A 131 0.48 -4.03 -1.53
N GLU A 132 0.62 -4.61 -0.34
CA GLU A 132 0.49 -3.92 0.94
C GLU A 132 1.65 -4.35 1.86
N PRO A 133 2.24 -3.44 2.65
CA PRO A 133 1.94 -2.03 2.71
C PRO A 133 2.43 -1.28 1.45
N ALA A 134 1.78 -0.16 1.14
CA ALA A 134 2.16 0.75 0.06
C ALA A 134 2.15 2.20 0.60
N GLY A 135 2.73 3.13 -0.16
CA GLY A 135 2.79 4.54 0.26
C GLY A 135 3.82 4.77 1.37
N TRP A 136 3.61 5.82 2.16
CA TRP A 136 4.50 6.22 3.25
C TRP A 136 4.20 5.45 4.52
N LEU A 137 5.24 4.89 5.14
CA LEU A 137 5.16 4.02 6.30
C LEU A 137 6.05 4.55 7.39
N THR A 138 5.47 4.68 8.58
CA THR A 138 6.14 5.27 9.74
C THR A 138 6.65 4.24 10.74
N ALA A 139 6.49 2.97 10.36
CA ALA A 139 6.97 1.82 11.10
C ALA A 139 7.95 1.00 10.24
N PRO A 140 8.83 0.21 10.88
CA PRO A 140 9.71 -0.69 10.16
C PRO A 140 8.92 -1.74 9.37
N VAL A 141 9.41 -2.10 8.18
CA VAL A 141 8.71 -3.04 7.27
C VAL A 141 9.49 -4.33 7.16
N SER A 142 8.82 -5.47 7.38
CA SER A 142 9.44 -6.80 7.29
C SER A 142 8.73 -7.74 6.31
N HIS A 143 7.66 -7.26 5.66
CA HIS A 143 6.98 -8.02 4.62
C HIS A 143 6.17 -7.12 3.69
N VAL A 144 5.85 -7.67 2.52
CA VAL A 144 4.91 -7.13 1.56
C VAL A 144 3.98 -8.26 1.10
N ASP A 145 2.67 -8.05 1.22
CA ASP A 145 1.60 -8.93 0.75
C ASP A 145 1.17 -8.48 -0.65
N VAL A 146 1.38 -9.33 -1.65
CA VAL A 146 1.04 -9.07 -3.05
C VAL A 146 -0.25 -9.80 -3.41
N THR A 147 -1.19 -9.09 -4.04
CA THR A 147 -2.47 -9.62 -4.47
C THR A 147 -2.50 -9.81 -5.99
N PHE A 148 -2.83 -11.01 -6.45
CA PHE A 148 -3.00 -11.34 -7.87
C PHE A 148 -4.46 -11.30 -8.31
N ASP A 149 -4.70 -11.15 -9.61
CA ASP A 149 -6.03 -11.18 -10.23
C ASP A 149 -6.58 -12.61 -10.44
N SER A 150 -5.74 -13.62 -10.24
CA SER A 150 -6.05 -15.03 -10.41
C SER A 150 -5.44 -15.88 -9.30
N PHE A 151 -5.85 -17.16 -9.24
CA PHE A 151 -5.25 -18.11 -8.31
C PHE A 151 -3.91 -18.61 -8.87
N MET A 152 -2.84 -18.35 -8.13
CA MET A 152 -1.47 -18.75 -8.49
C MET A 152 -1.12 -20.12 -7.92
N LYS A 153 -0.20 -20.85 -8.59
CA LYS A 153 0.39 -22.06 -8.02
C LYS A 153 1.42 -21.66 -6.96
N PRO A 154 1.22 -22.01 -5.67
CA PRO A 154 2.10 -21.48 -4.63
C PRO A 154 3.57 -21.86 -4.76
N TRP A 155 3.87 -23.02 -5.32
CA TRP A 155 5.23 -23.54 -5.51
C TRP A 155 5.96 -22.96 -6.73
N THR A 156 5.35 -22.03 -7.47
CA THR A 156 5.99 -21.30 -8.58
C THR A 156 6.20 -19.83 -8.24
N PHE A 157 6.02 -19.44 -6.98
CA PHE A 157 6.39 -18.12 -6.50
C PHE A 157 7.43 -18.28 -5.40
N GLY A 158 8.69 -18.10 -5.78
CA GLY A 158 9.84 -18.22 -4.90
C GLY A 158 10.58 -16.89 -4.68
N PRO A 159 11.58 -16.86 -3.79
CA PRO A 159 12.45 -15.71 -3.59
C PRO A 159 13.16 -15.25 -4.87
N GLU A 160 13.40 -16.15 -5.82
CA GLU A 160 13.99 -15.87 -7.13
C GLU A 160 13.15 -14.91 -7.99
N ASP A 161 11.84 -14.88 -7.77
CA ASP A 161 10.88 -14.02 -8.48
C ASP A 161 10.77 -12.63 -7.86
N VAL A 162 11.51 -12.36 -6.79
CA VAL A 162 11.43 -11.11 -6.02
C VAL A 162 12.74 -10.35 -6.11
N LEU A 163 12.62 -9.05 -6.38
CA LEU A 163 13.70 -8.09 -6.24
C LEU A 163 13.18 -6.88 -5.47
N ILE A 164 13.78 -6.60 -4.30
CA ILE A 164 13.49 -5.41 -3.52
C ILE A 164 14.71 -4.50 -3.54
N THR A 165 14.58 -3.33 -4.16
CA THR A 165 15.60 -2.28 -4.16
C THR A 165 15.40 -1.38 -2.95
N THR A 166 16.46 -1.17 -2.18
CA THR A 166 16.48 -0.30 -0.99
C THR A 166 16.79 1.15 -1.38
N PRO A 167 16.50 2.14 -0.53
CA PRO A 167 16.70 3.57 -0.83
C PRO A 167 18.12 3.96 -1.28
N GLY A 168 19.14 3.23 -0.82
CA GLY A 168 20.53 3.45 -1.24
C GLY A 168 20.92 2.83 -2.59
N GLY A 169 19.95 2.30 -3.35
CA GLY A 169 20.18 1.55 -4.59
C GLY A 169 20.70 0.12 -4.36
N GLY A 170 20.77 -0.32 -3.09
CA GLY A 170 21.08 -1.69 -2.72
C GLY A 170 19.89 -2.62 -2.98
N THR A 171 20.07 -3.91 -2.71
CA THR A 171 18.98 -4.90 -2.82
C THR A 171 18.96 -5.78 -1.58
N ILE A 172 17.77 -6.20 -1.17
CA ILE A 172 17.63 -7.25 -0.15
C ILE A 172 18.03 -8.58 -0.80
N SER A 173 18.86 -9.36 -0.12
CA SER A 173 19.34 -10.64 -0.65
C SER A 173 18.18 -11.63 -0.79
N GLN A 174 18.11 -12.35 -1.91
CA GLN A 174 17.13 -13.42 -2.11
C GLN A 174 17.21 -14.51 -1.05
N ALA A 175 18.39 -14.73 -0.44
CA ALA A 175 18.55 -15.69 0.66
C ALA A 175 17.86 -15.25 1.97
N GLU A 176 17.53 -13.97 2.09
CA GLU A 176 16.84 -13.39 3.24
C GLU A 176 15.33 -13.23 2.99
N ILE A 177 14.89 -13.49 1.76
CA ILE A 177 13.49 -13.40 1.36
C ILE A 177 12.83 -14.77 1.49
N THR A 178 11.61 -14.79 2.01
CA THR A 178 10.73 -15.96 1.98
C THR A 178 9.39 -15.59 1.36
N VAL A 179 8.84 -16.48 0.55
CA VAL A 179 7.52 -16.31 -0.05
C VAL A 179 6.58 -17.38 0.47
N SER A 180 5.38 -16.98 0.90
CA SER A 180 4.36 -17.90 1.41
C SER A 180 2.97 -17.51 0.90
N HIS A 181 2.15 -18.51 0.60
CA HIS A 181 0.74 -18.27 0.29
C HIS A 181 -0.03 -17.98 1.57
N VAL A 182 -0.75 -16.87 1.62
CA VAL A 182 -1.53 -16.46 2.80
C VAL A 182 -2.94 -17.01 2.70
N GLN A 183 -3.71 -16.50 1.74
CA GLN A 183 -5.07 -16.93 1.44
C GLN A 183 -5.47 -16.48 0.05
N GLY A 184 -6.38 -17.21 -0.59
CA GLY A 184 -6.96 -16.81 -1.87
C GLY A 184 -5.88 -16.50 -2.92
N ARG A 185 -5.77 -15.21 -3.30
CA ARG A 185 -4.85 -14.69 -4.31
C ARG A 185 -3.69 -13.86 -3.72
N VAL A 186 -3.49 -13.96 -2.40
CA VAL A 186 -2.53 -13.14 -1.65
C VAL A 186 -1.32 -13.97 -1.25
N PHE A 187 -0.14 -13.43 -1.53
CA PHE A 187 1.15 -14.01 -1.18
C PHE A 187 1.96 -13.03 -0.36
N ARG A 188 2.55 -13.52 0.72
CA ARG A 188 3.44 -12.74 1.58
C ARG A 188 4.89 -12.96 1.16
N ILE A 189 5.55 -11.87 0.83
CA ILE A 189 7.00 -11.76 0.67
C ILE A 189 7.54 -11.22 2.00
N ALA A 190 8.17 -12.06 2.82
CA ALA A 190 8.80 -11.64 4.07
C ALA A 190 10.32 -11.49 3.92
N PHE A 191 10.90 -10.51 4.60
CA PHE A 191 12.31 -10.13 4.56
C PHE A 191 12.76 -9.53 5.91
N PRO A 192 14.07 -9.32 6.16
CA PRO A 192 14.54 -8.69 7.39
C PRO A 192 13.96 -7.30 7.55
N GLU A 193 13.69 -6.90 8.78
CA GLU A 193 13.11 -5.59 9.10
C GLU A 193 13.92 -4.44 8.48
N GLN A 194 13.21 -3.59 7.73
CA GLN A 194 13.75 -2.46 7.00
C GLN A 194 13.47 -1.16 7.75
N LEU A 195 14.54 -0.40 7.99
CA LEU A 195 14.55 0.86 8.73
C LEU A 195 15.15 2.03 7.93
N ALA A 196 15.76 1.74 6.78
CA ALA A 196 16.39 2.78 5.98
C ALA A 196 15.28 3.69 5.43
N GLN A 197 15.49 5.00 5.54
CA GLN A 197 14.49 5.97 5.14
C GLN A 197 14.43 6.10 3.62
N ASP A 198 13.27 6.54 3.12
CA ASP A 198 12.96 6.81 1.70
C ASP A 198 12.48 5.56 0.93
N LEU A 199 12.49 5.64 -0.40
CA LEU A 199 11.78 4.76 -1.33
C LEU A 199 12.36 3.35 -1.44
N TYR A 200 11.50 2.35 -1.26
CA TYR A 200 11.71 0.96 -1.63
C TYR A 200 10.95 0.64 -2.92
N THR A 201 11.57 -0.09 -3.84
CA THR A 201 10.92 -0.63 -5.03
C THR A 201 10.80 -2.13 -4.92
N VAL A 202 9.58 -2.65 -5.01
CA VAL A 202 9.25 -4.08 -4.98
C VAL A 202 8.96 -4.54 -6.41
N ARG A 203 9.71 -5.53 -6.87
CA ARG A 203 9.52 -6.14 -8.19
C ARG A 203 9.21 -7.62 -8.04
N VAL A 204 8.17 -8.09 -8.73
CA VAL A 204 7.64 -9.46 -8.61
C VAL A 204 7.38 -10.07 -9.98
N GLY A 205 7.85 -11.30 -10.19
CA GLY A 205 7.68 -12.06 -11.43
C GLY A 205 8.76 -11.80 -12.49
N PRO A 206 8.55 -12.24 -13.74
CA PRO A 206 7.25 -12.60 -14.35
C PRO A 206 6.90 -14.10 -14.33
N HIS A 207 7.83 -14.99 -13.96
CA HIS A 207 7.70 -16.45 -14.13
C HIS A 207 6.84 -17.16 -13.07
N ILE A 208 5.82 -16.46 -12.57
CA ILE A 208 4.85 -16.98 -11.60
C ILE A 208 3.60 -17.43 -12.35
N VAL A 209 3.21 -18.70 -12.21
CA VAL A 209 2.10 -19.25 -13.00
C VAL A 209 0.78 -19.38 -12.24
N ASN A 210 -0.33 -19.21 -12.96
CA ASN A 210 -1.67 -19.52 -12.45
C ASN A 210 -1.95 -21.04 -12.41
N LEU A 211 -3.11 -21.45 -11.89
CA LEU A 211 -3.52 -22.87 -11.84
C LEU A 211 -3.58 -23.56 -13.21
N TYR A 212 -3.60 -22.80 -14.30
CA TYR A 212 -3.63 -23.27 -15.69
C TYR A 212 -2.26 -23.27 -16.37
N ASP A 213 -1.17 -23.09 -15.62
CA ASP A 213 0.21 -23.04 -16.14
C ASP A 213 0.49 -21.84 -17.05
N GLN A 214 -0.21 -20.72 -16.87
CA GLN A 214 0.08 -19.47 -17.58
C GLN A 214 0.92 -18.54 -16.72
N GLU A 215 2.01 -18.02 -17.30
CA GLU A 215 2.87 -17.00 -16.67
C GLU A 215 2.23 -15.62 -16.66
N MET A 216 2.79 -14.70 -15.88
CA MET A 216 2.27 -13.33 -15.74
C MET A 216 2.32 -12.57 -17.07
N ASP A 217 1.33 -11.72 -17.29
CA ASP A 217 1.28 -10.72 -18.36
C ASP A 217 0.93 -9.35 -17.75
N GLN A 218 1.86 -8.80 -16.97
CA GLN A 218 1.62 -7.52 -16.29
C GLN A 218 1.38 -6.41 -17.31
N SER A 219 2.07 -6.44 -18.45
CA SER A 219 1.98 -5.43 -19.51
C SER A 219 0.64 -5.46 -20.26
N GLY A 220 -0.01 -6.63 -20.34
CA GLY A 220 -1.28 -6.84 -21.03
C GLY A 220 -1.16 -6.92 -22.55
N ASN A 221 0.03 -7.28 -23.06
CA ASN A 221 0.27 -7.36 -24.50
C ASN A 221 -0.05 -8.76 -25.08
N GLY A 222 -0.44 -9.73 -24.24
CA GLY A 222 -0.80 -11.09 -24.67
C GLY A 222 0.39 -12.05 -24.80
N THR A 223 1.61 -11.61 -24.51
CA THR A 223 2.83 -12.43 -24.48
C THR A 223 3.25 -12.63 -23.03
N PRO A 224 2.86 -13.73 -22.35
CA PRO A 224 3.19 -13.90 -20.94
C PRO A 224 4.66 -14.28 -20.72
N GLY A 225 5.17 -13.96 -19.54
CA GLY A 225 6.50 -14.37 -19.08
C GLY A 225 7.64 -13.52 -19.62
N GLU A 226 7.37 -12.32 -20.16
CA GLU A 226 8.41 -11.47 -20.71
C GLU A 226 9.35 -10.96 -19.62
N GLU A 227 10.64 -11.27 -19.77
CA GLU A 227 11.68 -10.80 -18.88
C GLU A 227 11.66 -9.27 -18.83
N TRP A 228 11.50 -8.75 -17.63
CA TRP A 228 11.28 -7.33 -17.34
C TRP A 228 9.95 -6.71 -17.81
N GLY A 229 9.36 -7.16 -18.93
CA GLY A 229 8.10 -6.63 -19.46
C GLY A 229 6.88 -6.94 -18.58
N ASP A 230 6.84 -8.13 -17.99
CA ASP A 230 5.67 -8.63 -17.25
C ASP A 230 5.86 -8.74 -15.74
N ALA A 231 6.93 -8.17 -15.22
CA ALA A 231 7.07 -8.10 -13.77
C ALA A 231 6.26 -6.93 -13.21
N TYR A 232 5.57 -7.19 -12.11
CA TYR A 232 4.96 -6.14 -11.32
C TYR A 232 6.02 -5.26 -10.68
N VAL A 233 5.76 -3.94 -10.66
CA VAL A 233 6.58 -2.96 -9.96
C VAL A 233 5.67 -2.15 -9.05
N GLY A 234 5.96 -2.23 -7.75
CA GLY A 234 5.30 -1.46 -6.71
C GLY A 234 6.31 -0.72 -5.84
N THR A 235 5.85 0.21 -5.02
CA THR A 235 6.68 1.01 -4.13
C THR A 235 6.04 1.24 -2.77
N PHE A 236 6.88 1.29 -1.75
CA PHE A 236 6.57 1.86 -0.44
C PHE A 236 7.76 2.70 0.03
N SER A 237 7.53 3.65 0.93
CA SER A 237 8.59 4.47 1.52
C SER A 237 8.56 4.31 3.03
N VAL A 238 9.73 4.24 3.65
CA VAL A 238 9.84 4.24 5.11
C VAL A 238 10.29 5.61 5.58
N ASP A 239 9.54 6.22 6.50
CA ASP A 239 9.95 7.43 7.20
C ASP A 239 9.70 7.26 8.70
N THR A 240 10.75 6.86 9.41
CA THR A 240 10.75 6.69 10.87
C THR A 240 11.25 7.94 11.59
N THR A 241 11.37 9.08 10.91
CA THR A 241 11.77 10.32 11.58
C THR A 241 10.72 10.68 12.64
N PRO A 242 11.12 10.87 13.91
CA PRO A 242 10.17 11.26 14.94
C PRO A 242 9.69 12.69 14.69
N LEU A 243 8.41 12.92 14.94
CA LEU A 243 7.83 14.27 14.98
C LEU A 243 8.25 14.94 16.30
N LEU A 244 9.10 15.96 16.19
CA LEU A 244 9.75 16.64 17.31
C LEU A 244 9.39 18.13 17.35
N ILE A 245 9.38 18.70 18.55
CA ILE A 245 9.23 20.16 18.73
C ILE A 245 10.59 20.85 18.48
N GLU A 246 10.66 21.70 17.45
CA GLU A 246 11.86 22.48 17.14
C GLU A 246 11.88 23.86 17.81
N GLN A 247 10.71 24.50 17.93
CA GLN A 247 10.59 25.80 18.58
C GLN A 247 9.28 25.88 19.36
N ALA A 248 9.29 26.61 20.48
CA ALA A 248 8.06 27.00 21.15
C ALA A 248 8.19 28.40 21.73
N GLN A 249 7.22 29.26 21.45
CA GLN A 249 7.23 30.67 21.84
C GLN A 249 5.92 31.06 22.52
N SER A 250 6.03 31.71 23.66
CA SER A 250 4.92 32.46 24.25
C SER A 250 4.86 33.84 23.59
N ARG A 251 3.89 33.99 22.69
CA ARG A 251 3.63 35.18 21.89
C ARG A 251 2.64 36.09 22.59
N LYS A 252 3.00 37.36 22.77
CA LYS A 252 2.11 38.35 23.41
C LYS A 252 2.28 39.74 22.82
N THR A 253 1.16 40.41 22.58
CA THR A 253 1.11 41.82 22.19
C THR A 253 1.15 42.70 23.42
N HIS A 254 2.03 43.69 23.42
CA HIS A 254 2.15 44.68 24.48
C HIS A 254 1.38 45.93 24.07
N GLY A 255 0.22 46.17 24.68
CA GLY A 255 -0.64 47.33 24.40
C GLY A 255 -0.77 47.68 22.90
N THR A 256 -0.49 48.95 22.56
CA THR A 256 -0.45 49.45 21.17
C THR A 256 0.94 49.39 20.54
N GLY A 257 1.90 48.71 21.17
CA GLY A 257 3.28 48.62 20.71
C GLY A 257 3.44 47.58 19.61
N GLY A 258 3.77 46.36 20.03
CA GLY A 258 4.02 45.24 19.12
C GLY A 258 3.89 43.90 19.82
N THR A 259 4.08 42.84 19.04
CA THR A 259 4.06 41.46 19.50
C THR A 259 5.49 40.99 19.76
N TYR A 260 5.71 40.38 20.92
CA TYR A 260 7.00 39.88 21.34
C TYR A 260 6.90 38.41 21.72
N ASP A 261 7.82 37.64 21.17
CA ASP A 261 7.93 36.20 21.34
C ASP A 261 8.97 35.89 22.43
N LEU A 262 8.55 35.08 23.39
CA LEU A 262 9.38 34.61 24.48
C LEU A 262 9.62 33.11 24.27
N ASP A 263 10.87 32.72 24.06
CA ASP A 263 11.24 31.30 23.90
C ASP A 263 10.91 30.52 25.19
N VAL A 264 10.05 29.52 25.05
CA VAL A 264 9.63 28.61 26.12
C VAL A 264 10.10 27.17 25.88
N LEU A 265 10.82 26.92 24.79
CA LEU A 265 11.46 25.63 24.53
C LEU A 265 12.93 25.62 24.97
N MET A 266 13.65 26.73 24.92
CA MET A 266 15.06 26.81 25.30
C MET A 266 15.30 27.96 26.29
N GLY A 267 16.50 28.01 26.88
CA GLY A 267 16.90 29.09 27.80
C GLY A 267 16.16 29.08 29.14
N THR A 268 15.63 30.24 29.56
CA THR A 268 15.04 30.44 30.89
C THR A 268 13.66 29.80 31.04
N ARG A 269 12.90 29.64 29.94
CA ARG A 269 11.59 28.97 29.90
C ARG A 269 10.58 29.50 30.92
N VAL A 270 10.54 30.81 31.15
CA VAL A 270 9.54 31.44 32.04
C VAL A 270 8.85 32.61 31.36
N GLU A 271 7.53 32.50 31.21
CA GLU A 271 6.64 33.58 30.80
C GLU A 271 6.41 34.52 31.99
N CYS A 272 7.07 35.68 31.94
CA CYS A 272 7.13 36.63 33.04
C CYS A 272 6.03 37.69 33.05
N ARG A 273 5.29 37.84 31.94
CA ARG A 273 4.38 38.97 31.75
C ARG A 273 3.00 38.64 32.30
N ALA A 274 2.22 39.68 32.56
CA ALA A 274 0.89 39.59 33.14
C ALA A 274 -0.02 38.63 32.34
N ASN A 275 -0.93 37.97 33.08
CA ASN A 275 -1.89 36.98 32.59
C ASN A 275 -1.28 35.68 32.02
N GLY A 276 0.03 35.45 32.20
CA GLY A 276 0.70 34.25 31.71
C GLY A 276 0.66 34.15 30.17
N PRO A 277 0.98 33.00 29.57
CA PRO A 277 0.96 32.86 28.11
C PRO A 277 -0.46 33.07 27.57
N THR A 278 -0.59 33.85 26.49
CA THR A 278 -1.88 34.13 25.83
C THR A 278 -2.00 33.46 24.46
N LEU A 279 -0.88 33.32 23.77
CA LEU A 279 -0.75 32.57 22.53
C LEU A 279 0.57 31.81 22.61
N LEU A 280 0.50 30.50 22.45
CA LEU A 280 1.67 29.64 22.36
C LEU A 280 1.81 29.21 20.90
N VAL A 281 2.98 29.46 20.32
CA VAL A 281 3.31 29.07 18.95
C VAL A 281 4.35 27.96 19.03
N VAL A 282 3.95 26.75 18.64
CA VAL A 282 4.80 25.55 18.62
C VAL A 282 5.13 25.25 17.17
N VAL A 283 6.40 24.96 16.87
CA VAL A 283 6.87 24.61 15.53
C VAL A 283 7.49 23.23 15.59
N PHE A 284 7.06 22.36 14.68
CA PHE A 284 7.54 20.99 14.54
C PHE A 284 8.56 20.88 13.39
N ASN A 285 9.34 19.80 13.39
CA ASN A 285 10.30 19.49 12.31
C ASN A 285 9.63 19.07 11.00
N GLN A 286 8.31 18.83 11.00
CA GLN A 286 7.52 18.40 9.85
C GLN A 286 6.16 19.09 9.85
N GLU A 287 5.45 19.04 8.71
CA GLU A 287 4.08 19.52 8.63
C GLU A 287 3.16 18.65 9.49
N ILE A 288 2.17 19.27 10.12
CA ILE A 288 1.27 18.62 11.07
C ILE A 288 -0.19 18.75 10.69
N GLU A 289 -1.01 17.82 11.17
CA GLU A 289 -2.47 17.88 11.11
C GLU A 289 -3.13 17.30 12.37
N GLY A 290 -4.44 17.52 12.50
CA GLY A 290 -5.25 16.86 13.53
C GLY A 290 -5.77 15.53 13.00
N VAL A 291 -5.68 14.46 13.80
CA VAL A 291 -6.02 13.06 13.38
C VAL A 291 -7.39 12.97 12.68
N ASP A 292 -8.40 13.65 13.20
CA ASP A 292 -9.77 13.66 12.68
C ASP A 292 -10.24 15.09 12.34
N GLY A 293 -9.29 15.96 11.97
CA GLY A 293 -9.46 17.40 11.89
C GLY A 293 -9.12 18.10 13.22
N LEU A 294 -8.65 19.35 13.12
CA LEU A 294 -8.11 20.09 14.26
C LEU A 294 -9.20 20.61 15.22
N ASP A 295 -9.11 20.23 16.49
CA ASP A 295 -9.93 20.76 17.58
C ASP A 295 -9.18 20.90 18.93
N LEU A 296 -9.86 21.43 19.96
CA LEU A 296 -9.25 21.69 21.27
C LEU A 296 -8.87 20.41 22.04
N GLY A 297 -9.42 19.25 21.70
CA GLY A 297 -9.10 17.95 22.27
C GLY A 297 -7.74 17.42 21.81
N ASP A 298 -7.20 17.94 20.72
CA ASP A 298 -5.88 17.54 20.19
C ASP A 298 -4.70 18.06 21.04
N VAL A 299 -4.99 18.98 21.96
CA VAL A 299 -4.02 19.60 22.87
C VAL A 299 -4.51 19.48 24.31
N SER A 300 -3.66 18.98 25.19
CA SER A 300 -3.93 18.92 26.63
C SER A 300 -2.97 19.84 27.37
N VAL A 301 -3.52 20.76 28.17
CA VAL A 301 -2.76 21.77 28.91
C VAL A 301 -3.01 21.64 30.41
N THR A 302 -1.94 21.64 31.20
CA THR A 302 -2.01 21.69 32.67
C THR A 302 -1.71 23.10 33.17
N ASN A 303 -2.34 23.48 34.29
CA ASN A 303 -2.17 24.79 34.93
C ASN A 303 -2.43 26.00 34.02
N ALA A 304 -3.15 25.81 32.92
CA ALA A 304 -3.72 26.83 32.06
C ALA A 304 -4.90 26.20 31.29
N THR A 305 -5.61 26.98 30.49
CA THR A 305 -6.74 26.52 29.67
C THR A 305 -6.51 26.88 28.21
N ALA A 306 -6.56 25.89 27.32
CA ALA A 306 -6.56 26.10 25.87
C ALA A 306 -7.90 26.72 25.43
N THR A 307 -7.83 27.76 24.60
CA THR A 307 -9.01 28.54 24.16
C THR A 307 -9.21 28.51 22.64
N SER A 308 -8.14 28.30 21.88
CA SER A 308 -8.19 28.10 20.43
C SER A 308 -7.00 27.26 19.97
N VAL A 309 -7.15 26.61 18.83
CA VAL A 309 -6.06 25.94 18.10
C VAL A 309 -6.13 26.32 16.62
N ALA A 310 -4.98 26.48 15.99
CA ALA A 310 -4.86 26.68 14.55
C ALA A 310 -3.53 26.09 14.06
N ILE A 311 -3.54 25.45 12.89
CA ILE A 311 -2.34 24.91 12.24
C ILE A 311 -2.04 25.71 10.97
N THR A 312 -0.77 25.98 10.71
CA THR A 312 -0.27 26.51 9.43
C THR A 312 1.07 25.85 9.11
N GLY A 313 1.05 24.87 8.19
CA GLY A 313 2.23 24.07 7.84
C GLY A 313 2.77 23.31 9.05
N THR A 314 3.98 23.67 9.49
CA THR A 314 4.65 23.07 10.65
C THR A 314 4.31 23.72 11.99
N SER A 315 3.50 24.80 11.99
CA SER A 315 3.23 25.58 13.18
C SER A 315 1.83 25.33 13.75
N LEU A 316 1.77 25.05 15.05
CA LEU A 316 0.56 24.98 15.86
C LEU A 316 0.47 26.21 16.77
N GLU A 317 -0.56 27.03 16.57
CA GLU A 317 -0.92 28.14 17.44
C GLU A 317 -1.99 27.71 18.44
N ILE A 318 -1.71 27.88 19.74
CA ILE A 318 -2.58 27.51 20.86
C ILE A 318 -2.91 28.77 21.65
N GLY A 319 -4.17 29.20 21.61
CA GLY A 319 -4.67 30.24 22.51
C GLY A 319 -4.69 29.72 23.94
N LEU A 320 -4.15 30.49 24.88
CA LEU A 320 -4.08 30.11 26.29
C LEU A 320 -4.71 31.20 27.16
N SER A 321 -5.35 30.78 28.25
CA SER A 321 -5.85 31.67 29.29
C SER A 321 -5.77 31.03 30.67
N GLY A 322 -5.90 31.85 31.73
CA GLY A 322 -6.03 31.33 33.08
C GLY A 322 -4.81 30.58 33.60
N ALA A 323 -3.62 30.88 33.08
CA ALA A 323 -2.39 30.25 33.55
C ALA A 323 -2.17 30.53 35.05
N VAL A 324 -1.92 29.47 35.81
CA VAL A 324 -1.73 29.54 37.26
C VAL A 324 -0.35 30.13 37.55
N ASP A 325 -0.34 31.31 38.16
CA ASP A 325 0.88 32.03 38.52
C ASP A 325 1.73 31.23 39.53
N GLY A 326 3.03 31.10 39.26
CA GLY A 326 3.96 30.32 40.09
C GLY A 326 3.94 28.82 39.84
N SER A 327 3.46 28.38 38.67
CA SER A 327 3.39 26.97 38.30
C SER A 327 4.08 26.66 36.97
N LEU A 328 4.33 25.37 36.73
CA LEU A 328 4.72 24.86 35.41
C LEU A 328 3.46 24.61 34.59
N VAL A 329 3.44 25.15 33.37
CA VAL A 329 2.48 24.82 32.33
C VAL A 329 3.07 23.68 31.51
N THR A 330 2.34 22.58 31.37
CA THR A 330 2.71 21.47 30.49
C THR A 330 1.67 21.34 29.40
N VAL A 331 2.14 21.15 28.17
CA VAL A 331 1.33 20.97 26.98
C VAL A 331 1.71 19.64 26.33
N SER A 332 0.73 18.78 26.09
CA SER A 332 0.86 17.55 25.31
C SER A 332 -0.09 17.59 24.11
N PHE A 333 0.20 16.76 23.10
CA PHE A 333 -0.41 16.88 21.78
C PHE A 333 -1.05 15.53 21.34
N PRO A 334 -2.03 15.00 22.10
CA PRO A 334 -2.58 13.66 21.88
C PRO A 334 -3.32 13.46 20.54
N GLY A 335 -3.70 14.53 19.85
CA GLY A 335 -4.40 14.46 18.56
C GLY A 335 -3.65 15.14 17.41
N ILE A 336 -2.37 15.48 17.61
CA ILE A 336 -1.53 16.05 16.56
C ILE A 336 -0.66 14.97 15.95
N VAL A 337 -0.65 14.91 14.63
CA VAL A 337 0.15 13.98 13.82
C VAL A 337 0.92 14.69 12.73
N ASP A 338 1.86 14.01 12.09
CA ASP A 338 2.47 14.48 10.84
C ASP A 338 1.49 14.39 9.67
N VAL A 339 1.68 15.23 8.65
CA VAL A 339 0.90 15.16 7.41
C VAL A 339 1.44 14.01 6.55
N THR A 340 0.93 12.80 6.78
CA THR A 340 1.15 11.67 5.88
C THR A 340 -0.17 10.99 5.53
N GLU A 341 -0.41 10.76 4.23
CA GLU A 341 -1.72 10.33 3.73
C GLU A 341 -2.15 8.92 4.15
N GLN A 342 -1.26 8.10 4.74
CA GLN A 342 -1.55 6.67 4.95
C GLN A 342 -1.28 6.13 6.37
N TYR A 343 -0.29 6.63 7.11
CA TYR A 343 0.02 6.17 8.48
C TYR A 343 0.60 7.28 9.36
N PRO A 344 -0.24 8.21 9.86
CA PRO A 344 0.21 9.34 10.65
C PRO A 344 0.88 8.94 11.98
N VAL A 345 1.94 9.65 12.36
CA VAL A 345 2.69 9.53 13.62
C VAL A 345 2.23 10.57 14.62
N LEU A 346 1.78 10.13 15.79
CA LEU A 346 1.43 11.02 16.89
C LEU A 346 2.66 11.72 17.48
N VAL A 347 2.50 13.01 17.78
CA VAL A 347 3.47 13.75 18.60
C VAL A 347 3.57 13.11 19.99
N GLN A 348 4.75 12.59 20.32
CA GLN A 348 5.03 12.04 21.66
C GLN A 348 5.67 13.06 22.61
N ASP A 349 6.19 14.16 22.07
CA ASP A 349 6.82 15.22 22.85
C ASP A 349 5.82 15.95 23.73
N THR A 350 6.32 16.47 24.85
CA THR A 350 5.58 17.41 25.71
C THR A 350 6.36 18.69 25.88
N LEU A 351 5.70 19.83 25.75
CA LEU A 351 6.29 21.12 26.06
C LEU A 351 6.05 21.46 27.53
N CYS A 352 7.09 21.93 28.22
CA CYS A 352 6.97 22.43 29.59
C CYS A 352 7.71 23.76 29.75
N PHE A 353 7.07 24.71 30.44
CA PHE A 353 7.64 26.00 30.80
C PHE A 353 6.94 26.61 32.03
N GLY A 354 7.55 27.62 32.63
CA GLY A 354 7.03 28.32 33.80
C GLY A 354 6.12 29.49 33.45
N ALA A 355 5.05 29.69 34.21
CA ALA A 355 4.29 30.93 34.24
C ALA A 355 4.53 31.60 35.60
N LEU A 356 5.28 32.71 35.62
CA LEU A 356 5.62 33.41 36.86
C LEU A 356 5.69 34.91 36.63
N LYS A 357 4.62 35.60 36.99
CA LYS A 357 4.49 37.03 36.81
C LYS A 357 5.56 37.79 37.61
N GLY A 358 6.39 38.54 36.90
CA GLY A 358 7.43 39.38 37.49
C GLY A 358 8.83 38.75 37.53
N ASP A 359 9.01 37.52 37.06
CA ASP A 359 10.32 36.89 36.87
C ASP A 359 10.97 37.37 35.55
N ALA A 360 11.33 38.65 35.53
CA ALA A 360 11.84 39.34 34.35
C ALA A 360 13.16 38.75 33.85
N ASN A 361 14.01 38.23 34.75
CA ASN A 361 15.27 37.58 34.37
C ASN A 361 15.09 36.10 33.98
N GLY A 362 13.97 35.46 34.34
CA GLY A 362 13.64 34.08 34.00
C GLY A 362 14.35 33.04 34.86
N ASP A 363 14.78 33.37 36.08
CA ASP A 363 15.50 32.46 36.98
C ASP A 363 14.57 31.57 37.83
N LYS A 364 13.26 31.62 37.56
CA LYS A 364 12.17 30.93 38.25
C LYS A 364 11.86 31.47 39.65
N SER A 365 12.42 32.61 40.04
CA SER A 365 12.23 33.20 41.37
C SER A 365 12.08 34.72 41.29
N VAL A 366 10.91 35.25 41.66
CA VAL A 366 10.70 36.71 41.68
C VAL A 366 11.41 37.33 42.87
N ASN A 367 12.49 38.06 42.60
CA ASN A 367 13.38 38.60 43.62
C ASN A 367 13.92 40.00 43.26
N ILE A 368 14.92 40.49 44.01
CA ILE A 368 15.50 41.83 43.80
C ILE A 368 16.21 41.98 42.46
N PHE A 369 16.71 40.88 41.88
CA PHE A 369 17.35 40.88 40.57
C PHE A 369 16.35 41.14 39.45
N ASP A 370 15.08 40.71 39.58
CA ASP A 370 14.03 41.09 38.64
C ASP A 370 13.71 42.58 38.71
N LEU A 371 13.66 43.13 39.92
CA LEU A 371 13.49 44.57 40.11
C LEU A 371 14.64 45.34 39.46
N VAL A 372 15.87 44.83 39.55
CA VAL A 372 17.03 45.42 38.86
C VAL A 372 16.88 45.32 37.35
N THR A 373 16.41 44.19 36.82
CA THR A 373 16.16 43.98 35.38
C THR A 373 15.17 45.01 34.85
N VAL A 374 14.00 45.16 35.49
CA VAL A 374 12.99 46.16 35.10
C VAL A 374 13.52 47.59 35.28
N ARG A 375 14.16 47.89 36.42
CA ARG A 375 14.70 49.23 36.71
C ARG A 375 15.72 49.68 35.66
N ASN A 376 16.57 48.77 35.18
CA ASN A 376 17.59 49.11 34.18
C ASN A 376 16.98 49.46 32.81
N ALA A 377 15.73 49.05 32.55
CA ALA A 377 14.98 49.39 31.34
C ALA A 377 13.90 50.47 31.57
N LEU A 378 13.84 51.08 32.76
CA LEU A 378 12.81 52.06 33.11
C LEU A 378 12.82 53.27 32.16
N ASN A 379 11.63 53.67 31.71
CA ASN A 379 11.39 54.75 30.75
C ASN A 379 12.09 54.56 29.38
N GLN A 380 12.58 53.35 29.09
CA GLN A 380 13.02 52.98 27.74
C GLN A 380 11.82 52.45 26.94
N PRO A 381 11.81 52.65 25.61
CA PRO A 381 10.82 52.02 24.76
C PRO A 381 10.95 50.48 24.83
N VAL A 382 9.82 49.79 24.64
CA VAL A 382 9.77 48.33 24.59
C VAL A 382 10.33 47.84 23.25
N THR A 383 11.26 46.89 23.31
CA THR A 383 11.98 46.31 22.17
C THR A 383 12.16 44.81 22.39
N ALA A 384 12.58 44.08 21.35
CA ALA A 384 12.90 42.66 21.46
C ALA A 384 14.00 42.34 22.50
N ALA A 385 14.84 43.31 22.88
CA ALA A 385 15.90 43.12 23.86
C ALA A 385 15.45 43.30 25.33
N ASN A 386 14.35 44.02 25.57
CA ASN A 386 13.95 44.42 26.93
C ASN A 386 12.46 44.18 27.23
N PHE A 387 11.67 43.58 26.33
CA PHE A 387 10.23 43.35 26.53
C PHE A 387 9.90 42.53 27.78
N ARG A 388 10.80 41.69 28.28
CA ARG A 388 10.62 40.98 29.55
C ARG A 388 10.49 41.93 30.76
N GLY A 389 10.98 43.16 30.63
CA GLY A 389 10.85 44.21 31.63
C GLY A 389 9.50 44.93 31.63
N ASP A 390 8.73 44.83 30.54
CA ASP A 390 7.32 45.24 30.47
C ASP A 390 6.45 44.08 30.95
N VAL A 391 6.41 43.92 32.28
CA VAL A 391 5.73 42.83 32.98
C VAL A 391 4.22 43.04 32.95
N THR A 392 3.73 44.28 32.85
CA THR A 392 2.29 44.56 32.67
C THR A 392 1.83 44.29 31.23
N ALA A 393 2.76 44.22 30.27
CA ALA A 393 2.51 44.07 28.83
C ALA A 393 1.65 45.21 28.26
N ASP A 394 1.92 46.44 28.70
CA ASP A 394 1.16 47.63 28.30
C ASP A 394 1.89 48.55 27.31
N ASN A 395 3.08 48.14 26.84
CA ASN A 395 4.01 48.87 25.99
C ASN A 395 4.77 50.01 26.70
N ALA A 396 4.89 49.99 28.02
CA ALA A 396 5.64 51.00 28.74
C ALA A 396 6.37 50.43 29.96
N ILE A 397 7.70 50.30 29.89
CA ILE A 397 8.51 49.89 31.05
C ILE A 397 8.59 51.04 32.07
N ASN A 398 7.81 50.97 33.14
CA ASN A 398 7.64 52.06 34.08
C ASN A 398 7.47 51.59 35.53
N ILE A 399 7.03 52.49 36.42
CA ILE A 399 6.87 52.20 37.85
C ILE A 399 5.82 51.12 38.12
N PHE A 400 4.82 50.94 37.26
CA PHE A 400 3.81 49.90 37.38
C PHE A 400 4.40 48.50 37.17
N ASP A 401 5.40 48.34 36.31
CA ASP A 401 6.16 47.08 36.20
C ASP A 401 6.94 46.79 37.47
N LEU A 402 7.66 47.79 38.00
CA LEU A 402 8.40 47.65 39.26
C LEU A 402 7.47 47.31 40.43
N VAL A 403 6.32 47.98 40.53
CA VAL A 403 5.30 47.67 41.54
C VAL A 403 4.75 46.27 41.33
N THR A 404 4.58 45.84 40.08
CA THR A 404 4.13 44.49 39.74
C THR A 404 5.12 43.43 40.20
N VAL A 405 6.41 43.58 39.89
CA VAL A 405 7.47 42.67 40.39
C VAL A 405 7.52 42.69 41.91
N ARG A 406 7.51 43.89 42.52
CA ARG A 406 7.54 44.07 43.98
C ARG A 406 6.40 43.32 44.68
N ASN A 407 5.19 43.40 44.13
CA ASN A 407 4.01 42.75 44.70
C ASN A 407 4.04 41.21 44.53
N ASN A 408 4.95 40.68 43.72
CA ASN A 408 5.16 39.24 43.50
C ASN A 408 6.47 38.72 44.11
N LEU A 409 7.19 39.53 44.89
CA LEU A 409 8.45 39.11 45.54
C LEU A 409 8.27 37.84 46.37
N ASN A 410 9.30 37.00 46.35
CA ASN A 410 9.39 35.70 47.01
C ASN A 410 8.45 34.63 46.44
N LYS A 411 7.81 34.87 45.30
CA LYS A 411 7.20 33.81 44.51
C LYS A 411 8.26 33.09 43.70
N GLY A 412 8.03 31.82 43.44
CA GLY A 412 8.87 31.01 42.57
C GLY A 412 8.10 29.82 42.04
N ILE A 413 8.65 29.16 41.04
CA ILE A 413 8.10 27.91 40.51
C ILE A 413 8.79 26.75 41.21
N ALA A 414 8.00 25.84 41.79
CA ALA A 414 8.53 24.60 42.35
C ALA A 414 8.69 23.55 41.24
N GLY A 415 9.88 22.94 41.15
CA GLY A 415 10.16 21.84 40.23
C GLY A 415 10.86 22.26 38.93
N TRP A 416 11.10 21.27 38.07
CA TRP A 416 11.80 21.42 36.81
C TRP A 416 10.95 20.80 35.71
N CYS A 417 11.06 21.34 34.50
CA CYS A 417 10.55 20.64 33.33
C CYS A 417 11.36 19.35 33.16
N PRO A 418 10.68 18.23 32.86
CA PRO A 418 11.31 16.92 32.70
C PRO A 418 12.33 16.88 31.56
#